data_AF-A0AB37UJN4-F1
#
_entry.id   AF-A0AB37UJN4-F1
#
_cell.length_a   1.000
_cell.length_b   1.000
_cell.length_c   1.000
_cell.angle_alpha   90.00
_cell.angle_beta   90.00
_cell.angle_gamma   90.00
#
_symmetry.space_group_name_H-M   'P 1'
#
loop_
_entity.id
_entity.type
_entity.pdbx_description
1 polymer ?
#
loop_
_entity_poly.entity_id
_entity_poly.type
_entity_poly.pdbx_seq_one_letter_code
_entity_poly.pdbx_strand_id
1 'polypeptide(L)' 'MKSYIVCAEADGIELFWTGGRNGYWTRSYADAYRYKSISSAWEVLQREHLSAITIMWIMEI' A
#
# COMPACT_ATOMS: atom_id res chain seq x y z
N MET A 1 14.21 0.21 13.55
CA MET A 1 13.66 1.36 12.79
C MET A 1 12.34 0.87 12.21
N LYS A 2 11.20 1.44 12.58
CA LYS A 2 9.89 0.97 12.11
C LYS A 2 9.72 1.26 10.62
N SER A 3 9.13 0.34 9.87
CA SER A 3 8.77 0.54 8.47
C SER A 3 7.28 0.29 8.26
N TYR A 4 6.72 0.88 7.21
CA TYR A 4 5.31 0.77 6.89
C TYR A 4 5.12 0.37 5.43
N ILE A 5 4.24 -0.58 5.17
CA ILE A 5 3.77 -0.92 3.82
C ILE A 5 2.29 -0.58 3.72
N VAL A 6 1.87 -0.11 2.55
CA VAL A 6 0.46 0.10 2.23
C VAL A 6 -0.06 -1.13 1.51
N CYS A 7 -1.13 -1.69 2.05
CA CYS A 7 -1.78 -2.90 1.55
C CYS A 7 -3.20 -2.58 1.11
N ALA A 8 -3.71 -3.41 0.21
CA ALA A 8 -5.10 -3.38 -0.24
C ALA A 8 -5.62 -4.80 -0.50
N GLU A 9 -6.94 -4.96 -0.50
CA GLU A 9 -7.62 -6.17 -0.95
C GLU A 9 -8.57 -5.82 -2.09
N ALA A 10 -8.51 -6.60 -3.17
CA ALA A 10 -9.47 -6.56 -4.27
C ALA A 10 -9.86 -7.99 -4.64
N ASP A 11 -11.16 -8.31 -4.61
CA ASP A 11 -11.69 -9.64 -4.93
C ASP A 11 -11.02 -10.80 -4.17
N GLY A 12 -10.70 -10.59 -2.88
CA GLY A 12 -10.01 -11.59 -2.04
C GLY A 12 -8.52 -11.76 -2.33
N ILE A 13 -7.92 -10.87 -3.13
CA ILE A 13 -6.50 -10.86 -3.44
C ILE A 13 -5.83 -9.72 -2.68
N GLU A 14 -4.83 -10.06 -1.87
CA GLU A 14 -3.97 -9.08 -1.20
C GLU A 14 -3.01 -8.44 -2.21
N LEU A 15 -2.89 -7.12 -2.12
CA LEU A 15 -2.09 -6.27 -2.98
C LEU A 15 -1.22 -5.35 -2.12
N PHE A 16 -0.06 -5.03 -2.65
CA PHE A 16 0.92 -4.17 -2.02
C PHE A 16 1.26 -3.00 -2.92
N TRP A 17 1.47 -1.82 -2.33
CA TRP A 17 1.86 -0.62 -3.06
C TRP A 17 3.37 -0.59 -3.35
N THR A 18 3.75 -0.39 -4.61
CA THR A 18 5.17 -0.31 -5.03
C THR A 18 5.85 1.04 -4.79
N GLY A 19 5.13 2.01 -4.20
CA GLY A 19 5.70 3.24 -3.70
C GLY A 19 5.73 4.40 -4.69
N GLY A 20 6.00 5.60 -4.17
CA GLY A 20 6.15 6.81 -4.97
C GLY A 20 4.84 7.35 -5.58
N ARG A 21 5.00 8.32 -6.49
CA ARG A 21 3.87 8.98 -7.18
C ARG A 21 3.24 8.12 -8.26
N ASN A 22 4.05 7.29 -8.93
CA ASN A 22 3.64 6.42 -10.03
C ASN A 22 3.68 4.94 -9.61
N GLY A 23 3.53 4.67 -8.31
CA GLY A 23 3.40 3.31 -7.82
C GLY A 23 2.18 2.63 -8.43
N TYR A 24 2.14 1.32 -8.27
CA TYR A 24 1.03 0.49 -8.69
C TYR A 24 0.82 -0.62 -7.67
N TRP A 25 -0.35 -1.25 -7.73
CA TRP A 25 -0.70 -2.39 -6.90
C TRP A 25 -0.12 -3.67 -7.50
N THR A 26 0.63 -4.42 -6.69
CA THR A 26 1.22 -5.70 -7.08
C THR A 26 0.84 -6.79 -6.08
N ARG A 27 0.81 -8.05 -6.52
CA ARG A 27 0.64 -9.22 -5.64
C ARG A 27 1.95 -9.63 -4.95
N SER A 28 3.07 -9.05 -5.36
CA SER A 28 4.39 -9.40 -4.87
C SER A 28 4.75 -8.57 -3.64
N TYR A 29 4.78 -9.21 -2.47
CA TYR A 29 5.23 -8.57 -1.24
C TYR A 29 6.70 -8.11 -1.30
N ALA A 30 7.53 -8.78 -2.10
CA ALA A 30 8.94 -8.41 -2.26
C ALA A 30 9.12 -7.05 -2.94
N ASP A 31 8.15 -6.64 -3.77
CA ASP A 31 8.15 -5.36 -4.49
C ASP A 31 7.47 -4.23 -3.69
N ALA A 32 6.95 -4.54 -2.51
CA ALA A 32 6.25 -3.58 -1.67
C ALA A 32 7.20 -2.52 -1.12
N TYR A 33 6.80 -1.25 -1.26
CA TYR A 33 7.64 -0.15 -0.84
C TYR A 33 7.55 0.08 0.67
N ARG A 34 8.73 0.16 1.31
CA ARG A 34 8.86 0.36 2.75
C ARG A 34 9.00 1.85 3.08
N TYR A 35 7.91 2.44 3.53
CA TYR A 35 7.90 3.81 4.03
C TYR A 35 8.57 3.90 5.40
N LYS A 36 9.42 4.91 5.58
CA LYS A 36 10.07 5.20 6.88
C LYS A 36 9.18 6.01 7.83
N SER A 37 8.03 6.48 7.35
CA SER A 37 7.06 7.30 8.09
C SER A 37 5.65 6.81 7.81
N ILE A 38 4.85 6.67 8.86
CA ILE A 38 3.43 6.31 8.75
C ILE A 38 2.64 7.38 7.98
N SER A 39 3.02 8.65 8.09
CA SER A 39 2.36 9.76 7.37
C SER A 39 2.48 9.59 5.86
N SER A 40 3.65 9.18 5.37
CA SER A 40 3.85 8.93 3.93
C SER A 40 3.06 7.73 3.42
N ALA A 41 2.81 6.74 4.26
CA ALA A 41 1.92 5.61 3.94
C ALA A 41 0.45 6.06 3.89
N TRP A 42 0.03 6.94 4.81
CA TRP A 42 -1.32 7.53 4.81
C TRP A 42 -1.63 8.37 3.58
N GLU A 43 -0.66 9.12 3.05
CA GLU A 43 -0.83 9.90 1.82
C GLU A 43 -1.22 9.01 0.63
N VAL A 44 -0.75 7.76 0.58
CA VAL A 44 -1.15 6.79 -0.46
C VAL A 44 -2.61 6.41 -0.28
N LEU A 45 -3.05 6.10 0.94
CA LEU A 45 -4.45 5.75 1.21
C LEU A 45 -5.44 6.86 0.82
N GLN A 46 -5.06 8.12 1.00
CA GLN A 46 -5.91 9.26 0.63
C GLN A 46 -5.92 9.52 -0.88
N ARG A 47 -4.82 9.22 -1.57
CA ARG A 47 -4.69 9.46 -3.02
C ARG A 47 -5.30 8.33 -3.84
N GLU A 48 -5.02 7.09 -3.45
CA GLU A 48 -5.43 5.89 -4.17
C GLU A 48 -6.84 5.49 -3.70
N HIS A 49 -7.87 5.94 -4.40
CA HIS A 49 -9.24 5.46 -4.22
C HIS A 49 -9.69 4.76 -5.50
N LEU A 50 -9.33 3.49 -5.64
CA LEU A 50 -9.78 2.67 -6.76
C LEU A 50 -11.13 2.05 -6.42
N SER A 51 -12.12 2.26 -7.29
CA SER A 51 -13.48 1.72 -7.15
C SER A 51 -13.54 0.18 -7.11
N ALA A 52 -12.48 -0.50 -7.56
CA ALA A 52 -12.33 -1.95 -7.50
C ALA A 52 -11.61 -2.45 -6.22
N ILE A 53 -11.01 -1.56 -5.43
CA ILE A 53 -10.37 -1.94 -4.16
C ILE A 53 -11.44 -1.94 -3.07
N THR A 54 -11.56 -3.06 -2.38
CA THR A 54 -12.58 -3.26 -1.35
C THR A 54 -12.11 -2.73 0.01
N ILE A 55 -10.83 -2.93 0.35
CA ILE A 55 -10.25 -2.54 1.65
C ILE A 55 -8.82 -2.07 1.45
N MET A 56 -8.37 -1.07 2.21
CA MET A 56 -6.98 -0.64 2.26
C MET A 56 -6.52 -0.42 3.70
N TRP A 57 -5.27 -0.74 4.02
CA TRP A 57 -4.70 -0.58 5.35
C TRP A 57 -3.18 -0.37 5.32
N ILE A 58 -2.61 -0.02 6.47
CA ILE A 58 -1.16 0.12 6.66
C ILE A 58 -0.68 -0.99 7.58
N MET A 59 0.37 -1.70 7.16
CA MET A 59 1.05 -2.71 7.96
C MET A 59 2.38 -2.15 8.48
N GLU A 60 2.61 -2.23 9.80
CA GLU A 60 3.90 -1.92 10.44
C GLU A 60 4.80 -3.17 10.47
N ILE A 61 6.10 -2.99 10.18
CA ILE A 61 7.10 -4.05 9.96
C ILE A 61 8.45 -3.67 10.55
#